data_AF-A0A8B6EYH9-F1
#
_entry.id   AF-A0A8B6EYH9-F1
#
_cell.length_a   1.000
_cell.length_b   1.000
_cell.length_c   1.000
_cell.angle_alpha   90.00
_cell.angle_beta   90.00
_cell.angle_gamma   90.00
#
_symmetry.space_group_name_H-M   'P 1'
#
loop_
_entity.id
_entity.type
_entity.pdbx_description
1 polymer ?
#
loop_
_entity_poly.entity_id
_entity_poly.type
_entity_poly.pdbx_seq_one_letter_code
_entity_poly.pdbx_strand_id
1 'polypeptide(L)'
;MLREIAKNTRSKTGSSSLMAEDSMDDGAKIAIRVDIDEEKGTAVVDFTGSSYEVHGNCNAPRAVTLSALIYCLRCMVGHDVPLNQGCLKPVTTIIPKGSILDPSENAAVVGGNVLTSQRIVDVIFKAFGTCSASQ
;
A
#
# COMPACT_ATOMS: atom_id res chain seq x y z
N MET A 1 -16.04 5.64 -3.75
CA MET A 1 -14.66 5.16 -3.47
C MET A 1 -14.02 5.86 -2.27
N LEU A 2 -13.11 6.84 -2.40
CA LEU A 2 -12.31 7.31 -1.25
C LEU A 2 -13.12 7.95 -0.11
N ARG A 3 -14.20 8.68 -0.41
CA ARG A 3 -15.10 9.23 0.63
C ARG A 3 -15.76 8.14 1.47
N GLU A 4 -16.10 7.03 0.84
CA GLU A 4 -16.73 5.89 1.50
C GLU A 4 -15.72 5.10 2.33
N ILE A 5 -14.53 4.85 1.76
CA ILE A 5 -13.39 4.32 2.52
C ILE A 5 -13.13 5.20 3.74
N ALA A 6 -13.06 6.53 3.59
CA ALA A 6 -12.82 7.47 4.68
C ALA A 6 -13.85 7.32 5.81
N LYS A 7 -15.15 7.27 5.47
CA LYS A 7 -16.23 7.08 6.44
C LYS A 7 -16.11 5.75 7.19
N ASN A 8 -15.86 4.66 6.47
CA ASN A 8 -15.69 3.32 7.05
C ASN A 8 -14.43 3.22 7.91
N THR A 9 -13.34 3.84 7.49
CA THR A 9 -12.10 3.93 8.26
C THR A 9 -12.32 4.73 9.54
N ARG A 10 -12.96 5.89 9.45
CA ARG A 10 -13.20 6.77 10.59
C ARG A 10 -14.11 6.11 11.63
N SER A 11 -15.12 5.35 11.19
CA SER A 11 -15.98 4.60 12.10
C SER A 11 -15.25 3.46 12.81
N LYS A 12 -14.28 2.82 12.15
CA LYS A 12 -13.48 1.72 12.73
C LYS A 12 -12.31 2.18 13.60
N THR A 13 -11.59 3.21 13.17
CA THR A 13 -10.29 3.62 13.75
C THR A 13 -10.36 4.92 14.52
N GLY A 14 -11.42 5.72 14.36
CA GLY A 14 -11.54 7.07 14.92
C GLY A 14 -10.65 8.13 14.26
N SER A 15 -9.83 7.77 13.28
CA SER A 15 -8.82 8.65 12.65
C SER A 15 -8.95 8.70 11.13
N SER A 16 -8.53 9.82 10.54
CA SER A 16 -8.31 9.99 9.09
C SER A 16 -6.85 9.88 8.68
N SER A 17 -5.95 9.71 9.65
CA SER A 17 -4.52 9.43 9.47
C SER A 17 -4.22 8.05 10.05
N LEU A 18 -3.69 7.16 9.20
CA LEU A 18 -3.46 5.75 9.49
C LEU A 18 -1.99 5.43 9.29
N MET A 19 -1.47 4.51 10.10
CA MET A 19 -0.11 4.02 9.98
C MET A 19 -0.05 2.53 10.23
N ALA A 20 0.81 1.83 9.49
CA ALA A 20 1.18 0.47 9.79
C ALA A 20 2.58 0.18 9.25
N GLU A 21 3.23 -0.80 9.86
CA GLU A 21 4.46 -1.38 9.32
C GLU A 21 4.49 -2.88 9.62
N ASP A 22 5.31 -3.57 8.84
CA ASP A 22 5.64 -4.98 9.02
C ASP A 22 6.96 -5.33 8.32
N SER A 23 7.53 -6.50 8.63
CA SER A 23 8.86 -6.92 8.16
C SER A 23 8.83 -8.21 7.35
N MET A 24 9.47 -8.20 6.19
CA MET A 24 9.78 -9.39 5.41
C MET A 24 10.63 -10.38 6.23
N ASP A 25 10.72 -11.64 5.79
CA ASP A 25 11.46 -12.69 6.50
C ASP A 25 12.97 -12.41 6.62
N ASP A 26 13.52 -11.61 5.71
CA ASP A 26 14.91 -11.12 5.73
C ASP A 26 15.10 -9.86 6.60
N GLY A 27 14.04 -9.40 7.28
CA GLY A 27 14.02 -8.22 8.12
C GLY A 27 13.79 -6.91 7.37
N ALA A 28 13.63 -6.91 6.04
CA ALA A 28 13.32 -5.70 5.30
C ALA A 28 11.93 -5.16 5.68
N LYS A 29 11.85 -3.86 5.97
CA LYS A 29 10.64 -3.22 6.47
C LYS A 29 9.78 -2.67 5.35
N ILE A 30 8.47 -2.82 5.47
CA ILE A 30 7.46 -2.14 4.68
C ILE A 30 6.62 -1.29 5.63
N ALA A 31 6.63 0.02 5.41
CA ALA A 31 5.90 0.98 6.22
C ALA A 31 4.95 1.79 5.34
N ILE A 32 3.78 2.13 5.89
CA ILE A 32 2.79 2.97 5.23
C ILE A 32 2.22 4.00 6.21
N ARG A 33 2.02 5.21 5.69
CA ARG A 33 1.14 6.22 6.25
C ARG A 33 0.06 6.55 5.23
N VAL A 34 -1.18 6.65 5.67
CA VAL A 34 -2.31 7.03 4.81
C VAL A 34 -3.07 8.19 5.45
N ASP A 35 -3.13 9.31 4.75
CA ASP A 35 -3.91 10.48 5.15
C ASP A 35 -5.08 10.66 4.17
N ILE A 36 -6.31 10.59 4.66
CA ILE A 36 -7.53 10.64 3.83
C ILE A 36 -8.29 11.93 4.11
N ASP A 37 -8.53 12.72 3.06
CA ASP A 37 -9.40 13.89 3.08
C ASP A 37 -10.81 13.45 2.64
N GLU A 38 -11.72 13.29 3.61
CA GLU A 38 -13.10 12.85 3.38
C GLU A 38 -13.89 13.86 2.53
N GLU A 39 -13.67 15.16 2.74
CA GLU A 39 -14.41 16.21 2.05
C GLU A 39 -14.02 16.27 0.58
N LYS A 40 -12.72 16.30 0.30
CA LYS A 40 -12.19 16.32 -1.08
C LYS A 40 -12.26 14.96 -1.76
N GLY A 41 -12.37 13.88 -0.98
CA GLY A 41 -12.32 12.52 -1.51
C GLY A 41 -10.96 12.20 -2.11
N THR A 42 -9.89 12.65 -1.45
CA THR A 42 -8.49 12.43 -1.86
C THR A 42 -7.71 11.73 -0.77
N ALA A 43 -6.61 11.07 -1.12
CA ALA A 43 -5.72 10.46 -0.13
C ALA A 43 -4.25 10.68 -0.48
N VAL A 44 -3.41 10.76 0.54
CA VAL A 44 -1.96 10.63 0.42
C VAL A 44 -1.57 9.27 0.99
N VAL A 45 -0.93 8.46 0.17
CA VAL A 45 -0.39 7.16 0.56
C VAL A 45 1.13 7.26 0.48
N ASP A 46 1.78 7.17 1.64
CA ASP A 46 3.19 7.41 1.80
C ASP A 46 3.90 6.18 2.36
N PHE A 47 4.82 5.63 1.56
CA PHE A 47 5.64 4.48 1.90
C PHE A 47 7.01 4.85 2.47
N THR A 48 7.23 6.13 2.79
CA THR A 48 8.43 6.59 3.49
C THR A 48 8.61 5.82 4.80
N GLY A 49 9.84 5.36 5.04
CA GLY A 49 10.18 4.48 6.16
C GLY A 49 10.26 3.01 5.80
N SER A 50 9.86 2.60 4.58
CA SER A 50 10.20 1.29 4.03
C SER A 50 11.71 1.17 3.78
N SER A 51 12.24 -0.05 3.87
CA SER A 51 13.66 -0.34 3.65
C SER A 51 14.13 0.06 2.24
N TYR A 52 15.44 0.29 2.12
CA TYR A 52 16.12 0.32 0.82
C TYR A 52 15.95 -1.01 0.08
N GLU A 53 16.24 -1.00 -1.22
CA GLU A 53 16.35 -2.24 -1.99
C GLU A 53 17.31 -3.24 -1.33
N VAL A 54 16.99 -4.52 -1.47
CA VAL A 54 17.74 -5.63 -0.85
C VAL A 54 18.61 -6.35 -1.87
N HIS A 55 19.72 -6.92 -1.41
CA HIS A 55 20.59 -7.84 -2.17
C HIS A 55 19.95 -9.23 -2.32
N GLY A 56 18.70 -9.26 -2.78
CA GLY A 56 17.86 -10.43 -2.95
C GLY A 56 16.78 -10.15 -4.01
N ASN A 57 15.83 -11.07 -4.16
CA ASN A 57 14.80 -10.96 -5.19
C ASN A 57 13.46 -10.41 -4.69
N CYS A 58 13.37 -10.03 -3.41
CA CYS A 58 12.17 -9.49 -2.75
C CYS A 58 11.91 -8.01 -3.06
N ASN A 59 12.60 -7.40 -4.04
CA ASN A 59 12.33 -6.03 -4.45
C ASN A 59 11.07 -5.97 -5.32
N ALA A 60 10.13 -5.09 -5.00
CA ALA A 60 8.90 -4.88 -5.74
C ALA A 60 9.03 -3.63 -6.63
N PRO A 61 9.00 -3.76 -7.97
CA PRO A 61 8.92 -2.61 -8.86
C PRO A 61 7.73 -1.71 -8.51
N ARG A 62 7.85 -0.40 -8.74
CA ARG A 62 6.80 0.59 -8.45
C ARG A 62 5.41 0.17 -8.94
N ALA A 63 5.33 -0.43 -10.13
CA ALA A 63 4.08 -0.92 -10.71
C ALA A 63 3.38 -2.00 -9.85
N VAL A 64 4.16 -2.86 -9.18
CA VAL A 64 3.65 -3.89 -8.26
C VAL A 64 3.07 -3.23 -7.01
N THR A 65 3.79 -2.27 -6.43
CA THR A 65 3.32 -1.48 -5.27
C THR A 65 2.00 -0.76 -5.58
N LEU A 66 1.89 -0.13 -6.75
CA LEU A 66 0.66 0.54 -7.19
C LEU A 66 -0.47 -0.45 -7.45
N SER A 67 -0.17 -1.63 -8.00
CA SER A 67 -1.16 -2.68 -8.24
C SER A 67 -1.72 -3.25 -6.93
N ALA A 68 -0.87 -3.49 -5.94
CA ALA A 68 -1.28 -3.89 -4.60
C ALA A 68 -2.19 -2.83 -3.94
N LEU A 69 -1.85 -1.54 -4.09
CA LEU A 69 -2.68 -0.45 -3.61
C LEU A 69 -4.07 -0.42 -4.29
N ILE A 70 -4.12 -0.56 -5.62
CA ILE A 70 -5.39 -0.62 -6.36
C ILE A 70 -6.23 -1.81 -5.89
N TYR A 71 -5.61 -2.97 -5.69
CA TYR A 71 -6.27 -4.16 -5.17
C TYR A 71 -6.89 -3.89 -3.79
N CYS A 72 -6.13 -3.33 -2.86
CA CYS A 72 -6.63 -3.02 -1.52
C CYS A 72 -7.80 -2.03 -1.56
N LEU A 73 -7.69 -0.96 -2.36
CA LEU A 73 -8.77 0.02 -2.53
C LEU A 73 -10.03 -0.65 -3.07
N ARG A 74 -9.92 -1.56 -4.05
CA ARG A 74 -11.07 -2.31 -4.57
C ARG A 74 -11.72 -3.17 -3.48
N CYS A 75 -10.93 -3.91 -2.71
CA CYS A 75 -11.45 -4.77 -1.64
C CYS A 75 -12.25 -3.99 -0.58
N MET A 76 -11.92 -2.72 -0.33
CA MET A 76 -12.57 -1.90 0.70
C MET A 76 -13.86 -1.20 0.25
N VAL A 77 -14.10 -1.09 -1.06
CA VAL A 77 -15.18 -0.24 -1.60
C VAL A 77 -16.50 -1.00 -1.73
N GLY A 78 -16.50 -2.33 -1.61
CA GLY A 78 -17.73 -3.13 -1.45
C GLY A 78 -18.67 -3.15 -2.66
N HIS A 79 -18.35 -2.43 -3.74
CA HIS A 79 -19.09 -2.39 -5.00
C HIS A 79 -18.12 -2.43 -6.18
N ASP A 80 -18.62 -2.76 -7.38
CA ASP A 80 -17.76 -2.81 -8.56
C ASP A 80 -17.21 -1.42 -8.91
N VAL A 81 -15.88 -1.35 -8.99
CA VAL A 81 -15.12 -0.20 -9.47
C VAL A 81 -14.19 -0.70 -10.59
N PRO A 82 -14.09 0.00 -11.73
CA PRO A 82 -13.16 -0.38 -12.79
C PRO A 82 -11.71 -0.44 -12.27
N LEU A 83 -11.06 -1.61 -12.37
CA LEU A 83 -9.66 -1.83 -11.99
C LEU A 83 -8.71 -1.18 -13.02
N ASN A 84 -8.50 0.12 -12.92
CA ASN A 84 -7.50 0.80 -13.73
C ASN A 84 -6.87 1.98 -12.98
N GLN A 85 -5.83 2.58 -13.58
CA GLN A 85 -5.11 3.71 -13.01
C GLN A 85 -6.00 4.92 -12.67
N GLY A 86 -7.20 5.03 -13.27
CA GLY A 86 -8.18 6.04 -12.91
C GLY A 86 -8.59 6.01 -11.44
N CYS A 87 -8.53 4.83 -10.78
CA CYS A 87 -8.75 4.69 -9.34
C CYS A 87 -7.70 5.42 -8.49
N LEU A 88 -6.49 5.60 -9.02
CA LEU A 88 -5.40 6.30 -8.34
C LEU A 88 -5.36 7.79 -8.65
N LYS A 89 -6.19 8.31 -9.57
CA LYS A 89 -6.23 9.74 -9.89
C LYS A 89 -6.42 10.65 -8.66
N PRO A 90 -7.24 10.32 -7.65
CA PRO A 90 -7.37 11.09 -6.42
C PRO A 90 -6.40 10.65 -5.29
N VAL A 91 -5.45 9.75 -5.58
CA VAL A 91 -4.48 9.20 -4.62
C VAL A 91 -3.07 9.69 -4.97
N THR A 92 -2.51 10.54 -4.12
CA THR A 92 -1.08 10.89 -4.21
C THR A 92 -0.27 9.76 -3.60
N THR A 93 0.65 9.18 -4.38
CA THR A 93 1.51 8.06 -3.93
C THR A 93 2.96 8.51 -3.78
N ILE A 94 3.49 8.40 -2.56
CA ILE A 94 4.89 8.68 -2.23
C ILE A 94 5.55 7.32 -2.03
N ILE A 95 6.41 6.95 -2.96
CA ILE A 95 7.23 5.73 -2.87
C ILE A 95 8.68 6.18 -3.06
N PRO A 96 9.54 6.08 -2.04
CA PRO A 96 10.92 6.53 -2.14
C PRO A 96 11.69 5.74 -3.21
N LYS A 97 12.37 6.44 -4.13
CA LYS A 97 13.27 5.82 -5.10
C LYS A 97 14.42 5.07 -4.40
N GLY A 98 14.78 3.90 -4.92
CA GLY A 98 15.79 3.02 -4.31
C GLY A 98 15.31 2.28 -3.07
N SER A 99 14.01 2.36 -2.75
CA SER A 99 13.40 1.51 -1.71
C SER A 99 13.11 0.11 -2.25
N ILE A 100 12.82 -0.82 -1.35
CA ILE A 100 12.31 -2.15 -1.70
C ILE A 100 11.01 -2.09 -2.53
N LEU A 101 10.32 -0.94 -2.57
CA LEU A 101 9.04 -0.73 -3.25
C LEU A 101 9.12 0.12 -4.54
N ASP A 102 10.29 0.70 -4.82
CA ASP A 102 10.66 1.38 -6.08
C ASP A 102 12.18 1.24 -6.28
N PRO A 103 12.67 -0.01 -6.49
CA PRO A 103 14.08 -0.34 -6.55
C PRO A 103 14.72 0.18 -7.84
N SER A 104 16.04 0.16 -7.90
CA SER A 104 16.82 0.41 -9.09
C SER A 104 16.57 -0.67 -10.16
N GLU A 105 16.88 -0.33 -11.41
CA GLU A 105 16.71 -1.24 -12.55
C GLU A 105 17.61 -2.50 -12.49
N ASN A 106 18.65 -2.47 -11.65
CA ASN A 106 19.58 -3.58 -11.48
C ASN A 106 19.16 -4.58 -10.39
N ALA A 107 18.14 -4.24 -9.59
CA ALA A 107 17.68 -5.09 -8.50
C ALA A 107 16.96 -6.34 -9.03
N ALA A 108 17.13 -7.48 -8.35
CA ALA A 108 16.34 -8.67 -8.65
C ALA A 108 14.93 -8.52 -8.06
N VAL A 109 13.90 -8.89 -8.84
CA VAL A 109 12.49 -8.53 -8.55
C VAL A 109 11.49 -9.68 -8.54
N VAL A 110 11.91 -10.92 -8.81
CA VAL A 110 10.95 -12.03 -8.97
C VAL A 110 10.14 -12.31 -7.70
N GLY A 111 10.77 -12.22 -6.52
CA GLY A 111 10.10 -12.36 -5.22
C GLY A 111 9.20 -11.17 -4.89
N GLY A 112 9.47 -9.99 -5.47
CA GLY A 112 8.64 -8.80 -5.32
C GLY A 112 7.18 -8.99 -5.75
N ASN A 113 6.95 -9.75 -6.81
CA ASN A 113 5.60 -10.03 -7.33
C ASN A 113 4.79 -10.98 -6.45
N VAL A 114 5.44 -11.83 -5.68
CA VAL A 114 4.80 -12.93 -4.96
C VAL A 114 4.75 -12.66 -3.46
N LEU A 115 5.89 -12.39 -2.84
CA LEU A 115 6.03 -12.25 -1.39
C LEU A 115 5.82 -10.80 -0.95
N THR A 116 6.56 -9.87 -1.57
CA THR A 116 6.55 -8.46 -1.16
C THR A 116 5.21 -7.81 -1.50
N SER A 117 4.59 -8.15 -2.64
CA SER A 117 3.24 -7.71 -2.99
C SER A 117 2.20 -8.11 -1.94
N GLN A 118 2.27 -9.34 -1.40
CA GLN A 118 1.41 -9.77 -0.30
C GLN A 118 1.67 -8.96 0.96
N ARG A 119 2.93 -8.71 1.31
CA ARG A 119 3.25 -7.90 2.48
C ARG A 119 2.78 -6.45 2.36
N ILE A 120 2.85 -5.86 1.16
CA ILE A 120 2.27 -4.53 0.90
C ILE A 120 0.76 -4.55 1.17
N VAL A 121 0.06 -5.58 0.68
CA VAL A 121 -1.38 -5.75 0.93
C VAL A 121 -1.67 -5.87 2.42
N ASP A 122 -0.92 -6.70 3.15
CA ASP A 122 -1.09 -6.89 4.59
C ASP A 122 -0.90 -5.59 5.35
N VAL A 123 0.16 -4.84 5.06
CA VAL A 123 0.46 -3.56 5.71
C VAL A 123 -0.62 -2.51 5.40
N ILE A 124 -1.13 -2.46 4.17
CA ILE A 124 -2.27 -1.60 3.83
C ILE A 124 -3.50 -2.01 4.64
N PHE A 125 -3.94 -3.26 4.58
CA PHE A 125 -5.13 -3.70 5.29
C PHE A 125 -5.01 -3.54 6.82
N LYS A 126 -3.82 -3.76 7.38
CA LYS A 126 -3.49 -3.47 8.78
C LYS A 126 -3.70 -2.00 9.13
N ALA A 127 -3.21 -1.07 8.30
CA ALA A 127 -3.44 0.37 8.51
C ALA A 127 -4.93 0.74 8.50
N PHE A 128 -5.72 0.07 7.67
CA PHE A 128 -7.17 0.27 7.55
C PHE A 128 -8.01 -0.53 8.57
N GLY A 129 -7.39 -1.25 9.51
CA GLY A 129 -8.10 -2.07 10.50
C GLY A 129 -9.00 -3.14 9.84
N THR A 130 -8.60 -3.62 8.67
CA THR A 130 -9.27 -4.72 7.95
C THR A 130 -8.50 -6.01 8.21
N CYS A 131 -9.17 -7.17 8.06
CA CYS A 131 -8.50 -8.46 8.19
C CYS A 131 -7.27 -8.50 7.26
N SER A 132 -6.11 -8.82 7.83
CA SER A 132 -4.79 -8.85 7.19
C SER A 132 -3.99 -10.01 7.77
N ALA A 133 -2.99 -10.51 7.05
CA ALA A 133 -2.08 -11.57 7.52
C ALA A 133 -2.81 -12.83 8.08
N SER A 134 -3.85 -13.31 7.39
CA SER A 134 -4.66 -14.46 7.83
C SER A 134 -4.12 -15.83 7.37
N GLN A 135 -2.88 -15.89 6.89
CA GLN A 135 -2.25 -17.12 6.41
C GLN A 135 -1.91 -18.07 7.57
#